data_AF-A0A538BAH8-F1
#
_entry.id   AF-A0A538BAH8-F1
#
_cell.length_a   1.000
_cell.length_b   1.000
_cell.length_c   1.000
_cell.angle_alpha   90.00
_cell.angle_beta   90.00
_cell.angle_gamma   90.00
#
_symmetry.space_group_name_H-M   'P 1'
#
loop_
_entity.id
_entity.type
_entity.pdbx_description
1 polymer ?
#
loop_
_entity_poly.entity_id
_entity_poly.type
_entity_poly.pdbx_seq_one_letter_code
_entity_poly.pdbx_strand_id
1 'polypeptide(L)'
;MTEVNRASEVRRSVSLQGSLDSFPLPDVLALLASTKKHGELRVAGHQGAGRVWVSDGAVVGAEAGSARVPADVLFQLLRVATGSFTFDPDADVPVGKPVDLEPLLSEAQARLVEWQLIEAVVPSMAAPVDLAEELPSPKTTVTAAQWRVLRAIGGGGTVDDVARALDIDEFHACQAVKRLVDAGLVVVGDGASERDDQDELEDEDETTDAQAEPDIEAAAYEDPDELVTIPDHLRGNRRRAPAQEAAPDPVRPARPSPMAIAAARRRAELAELSDQYSGDLVGATAAALTPENAKALVRELAELGTGTSEAAEAIEAASLAPSTEERAAALEGVLVNDEGEPLNRALLVKFLSSVRS
;
A
#
# COMPACT_ATOMS: atom_id res chain seq x y z
N MET A 1 -46.56 -36.24 -36.37
CA MET A 1 -45.77 -37.39 -35.86
C MET A 1 -44.69 -37.62 -36.90
N THR A 2 -43.41 -37.36 -36.63
CA THR A 2 -42.66 -37.84 -35.47
C THR A 2 -41.51 -36.88 -35.15
N GLU A 3 -41.20 -36.80 -33.86
CA GLU A 3 -40.50 -35.74 -33.16
C GLU A 3 -39.07 -35.43 -33.60
N VAL A 4 -38.78 -34.13 -33.51
CA VAL A 4 -37.44 -33.53 -33.41
C VAL A 4 -36.83 -34.01 -32.08
N ASN A 5 -36.07 -35.10 -32.11
CA ASN A 5 -35.29 -35.52 -30.96
C ASN A 5 -34.00 -34.67 -30.91
N ARG A 6 -34.15 -33.43 -30.46
CA ARG A 6 -33.04 -32.56 -30.07
C ARG A 6 -32.52 -33.11 -28.74
N ALA A 7 -31.64 -34.11 -28.85
CA ALA A 7 -30.91 -34.64 -27.71
C ALA A 7 -30.18 -33.47 -27.04
N SER A 8 -30.71 -33.07 -25.89
CA SER A 8 -30.01 -32.26 -24.89
C SER A 8 -28.84 -33.10 -24.39
N GLU A 9 -27.71 -33.06 -25.10
CA GLU A 9 -26.42 -33.42 -24.53
C GLU A 9 -26.19 -32.45 -23.38
N VAL A 10 -26.44 -32.93 -22.16
CA VAL A 10 -25.93 -32.32 -20.94
C VAL A 10 -24.41 -32.39 -21.07
N ARG A 11 -23.79 -31.35 -21.63
CA ARG A 11 -22.36 -31.10 -21.45
C ARG A 11 -22.17 -31.08 -19.95
N ARG A 12 -21.56 -32.14 -19.39
CA ARG A 12 -21.07 -32.11 -18.00
C ARG A 12 -19.99 -31.06 -17.98
N SER A 13 -20.40 -29.82 -17.75
CA SER A 13 -19.51 -28.70 -17.56
C SER A 13 -18.78 -28.98 -16.24
N VAL A 14 -17.46 -29.14 -16.32
CA VAL A 14 -16.65 -29.45 -15.13
C VAL A 14 -16.51 -28.15 -14.36
N SER A 15 -17.28 -28.00 -13.30
CA SER A 15 -17.10 -26.96 -12.30
C SER A 15 -15.80 -27.23 -11.53
N LEU A 16 -14.86 -26.29 -11.58
CA LEU A 16 -13.61 -26.37 -10.81
C LEU A 16 -13.79 -25.56 -9.53
N GLN A 17 -13.62 -26.16 -8.36
CA GLN A 17 -13.69 -25.46 -7.07
C GLN A 17 -12.63 -26.00 -6.11
N GLY A 18 -12.14 -25.15 -5.23
CA GLY A 18 -11.11 -25.52 -4.27
C GLY A 18 -10.73 -24.39 -3.33
N SER A 19 -9.70 -24.65 -2.52
CA SER A 19 -9.09 -23.64 -1.65
C SER A 19 -7.78 -23.14 -2.27
N LEU A 20 -7.50 -21.85 -2.07
CA LEU A 20 -6.27 -21.20 -2.50
C LEU A 20 -5.04 -21.69 -1.74
N ASP A 21 -5.25 -22.24 -0.53
CA ASP A 21 -4.20 -22.84 0.29
C ASP A 21 -3.64 -24.13 -0.34
N SER A 22 -4.48 -24.86 -1.09
CA SER A 22 -4.08 -26.10 -1.77
C SER A 22 -3.70 -25.87 -3.23
N PHE A 23 -4.35 -24.92 -3.89
CA PHE A 23 -4.11 -24.59 -5.29
C PHE A 23 -3.95 -23.07 -5.42
N PRO A 24 -2.70 -22.58 -5.54
CA PRO A 24 -2.44 -21.16 -5.72
C PRO A 24 -3.21 -20.58 -6.92
N LEU A 25 -3.70 -19.35 -6.78
CA LEU A 25 -4.46 -18.69 -7.84
C LEU A 25 -3.72 -18.61 -9.20
N PRO A 26 -2.39 -18.36 -9.26
CA PRO A 26 -1.64 -18.42 -10.53
C PRO A 26 -1.82 -19.75 -11.26
N ASP A 27 -1.76 -20.87 -10.54
CA ASP A 27 -1.85 -22.21 -11.12
C ASP A 27 -3.26 -22.50 -11.63
N VAL A 28 -4.28 -22.04 -10.89
CA VAL A 28 -5.69 -22.15 -11.32
C VAL A 28 -5.90 -21.35 -12.61
N LEU A 29 -5.41 -20.10 -12.67
CA LEU A 29 -5.52 -19.26 -13.86
C LEU A 29 -4.76 -19.89 -15.05
N ALA A 30 -3.53 -20.36 -14.86
CA ALA A 30 -2.73 -21.02 -15.88
C ALA A 30 -3.41 -22.31 -16.41
N LEU A 31 -4.07 -23.07 -15.52
CA LEU A 31 -4.87 -24.22 -15.91
C LEU A 31 -6.05 -23.81 -16.79
N LEU A 32 -6.79 -22.75 -16.43
CA LEU A 32 -7.91 -22.25 -17.23
C LEU A 32 -7.45 -21.75 -18.61
N ALA A 33 -6.30 -21.07 -18.68
CA ALA A 33 -5.71 -20.61 -19.93
C ALA A 33 -5.24 -21.76 -20.82
N SER A 34 -4.44 -22.69 -20.29
CA SER A 34 -3.89 -23.83 -21.04
C SER A 34 -4.97 -24.78 -21.55
N THR A 35 -6.06 -24.94 -20.80
CA THR A 35 -7.22 -25.75 -21.21
C THR A 35 -8.28 -24.97 -21.98
N LYS A 36 -7.98 -23.72 -22.35
CA LYS A 36 -8.83 -22.83 -23.16
C LYS A 36 -10.26 -22.73 -22.64
N LYS A 37 -10.41 -22.59 -21.32
CA LYS A 37 -11.72 -22.54 -20.67
C LYS A 37 -12.44 -21.25 -21.00
N HIS A 38 -13.76 -21.35 -20.90
CA HIS A 38 -14.70 -20.25 -21.03
C HIS A 38 -15.59 -20.27 -19.79
N GLY A 39 -15.78 -19.11 -19.17
CA GLY A 39 -16.60 -18.97 -17.96
C GLY A 39 -16.07 -17.92 -16.99
N GLU A 40 -16.61 -17.94 -15.77
CA GLU A 40 -16.25 -17.02 -14.70
C GLU A 40 -15.48 -17.74 -13.59
N LEU A 41 -14.29 -17.25 -13.25
CA LEU A 41 -13.58 -17.62 -12.03
C LEU A 41 -13.91 -16.61 -10.94
N ARG A 42 -14.51 -17.07 -9.84
CA ARG A 42 -14.74 -16.30 -8.61
C ARG A 42 -13.71 -16.68 -7.57
N VAL A 43 -13.16 -15.68 -6.90
CA VAL A 43 -12.20 -15.82 -5.80
C VAL A 43 -12.75 -15.07 -4.60
N ALA A 44 -12.72 -15.71 -3.42
CA ALA A 44 -13.15 -15.11 -2.18
C ALA A 44 -12.21 -15.51 -1.04
N GLY A 45 -11.72 -14.52 -0.30
CA GLY A 45 -10.94 -14.70 0.90
C GLY A 45 -11.12 -13.53 1.87
N HIS A 46 -10.38 -13.55 2.98
CA HIS A 46 -10.52 -12.52 4.00
C HIS A 46 -10.00 -11.14 3.54
N GLN A 47 -8.94 -11.14 2.74
CA GLN A 47 -8.28 -9.92 2.24
C GLN A 47 -9.00 -9.31 1.03
N GLY A 48 -9.98 -10.00 0.46
CA GLY A 48 -10.71 -9.52 -0.71
C GLY A 48 -11.43 -10.62 -1.46
N ALA A 49 -12.28 -10.19 -2.38
CA ALA A 49 -12.98 -11.05 -3.32
C ALA A 49 -13.03 -10.38 -4.69
N GLY A 50 -13.16 -11.19 -5.72
CA GLY A 50 -13.29 -10.71 -7.09
C GLY A 50 -13.56 -11.83 -8.06
N ARG A 51 -13.67 -11.45 -9.32
CA ARG A 51 -14.03 -12.34 -10.41
C ARG A 51 -13.22 -12.03 -11.66
N VAL A 52 -12.91 -13.06 -12.43
CA VAL A 52 -12.18 -13.00 -13.69
C VAL A 52 -12.98 -13.80 -14.71
N TRP A 53 -13.36 -13.18 -15.82
CA TRP A 53 -14.01 -13.88 -16.92
C TRP A 53 -12.97 -14.25 -17.96
N VAL A 54 -13.06 -15.51 -18.40
CA VAL A 54 -12.13 -16.11 -19.36
C VAL A 54 -12.92 -16.59 -20.56
N SER A 55 -12.35 -16.43 -21.75
CA SER A 55 -12.88 -16.97 -22.99
C SER A 55 -11.75 -17.47 -23.89
N ASP A 56 -11.84 -18.73 -24.34
CA ASP A 56 -10.79 -19.41 -25.12
C ASP A 56 -9.39 -19.32 -24.47
N GLY A 57 -9.35 -19.31 -23.13
CA GLY A 57 -8.12 -19.20 -22.34
C GLY A 57 -7.56 -17.78 -22.18
N ALA A 58 -8.17 -16.76 -22.79
CA ALA A 58 -7.81 -15.36 -22.60
C ALA A 58 -8.73 -14.68 -21.57
N VAL A 59 -8.20 -13.70 -20.85
CA VAL A 59 -8.99 -12.87 -19.92
C VAL A 59 -9.77 -11.84 -20.74
N VAL A 60 -11.09 -11.81 -20.58
CA VAL A 60 -11.97 -10.86 -21.30
C VAL A 60 -12.55 -9.80 -20.37
N GLY A 61 -12.47 -10.01 -19.05
CA GLY A 61 -12.85 -9.02 -18.05
C GLY A 61 -12.40 -9.47 -16.66
N ALA A 62 -12.33 -8.52 -15.73
CA ALA A 62 -12.05 -8.81 -14.34
C ALA A 62 -12.60 -7.71 -13.43
N GLU A 63 -12.99 -8.06 -12.20
CA GLU A 63 -13.40 -7.10 -11.18
C GLU A 63 -12.97 -7.55 -9.78
N ALA A 64 -12.39 -6.65 -9.00
CA ALA A 64 -12.17 -6.79 -7.56
C ALA A 64 -12.32 -5.40 -6.92
N GLY A 65 -13.18 -5.26 -5.91
CA GLY A 65 -13.49 -3.96 -5.32
C GLY A 65 -13.88 -2.91 -6.38
N SER A 66 -13.13 -1.81 -6.44
CA SER A 66 -13.25 -0.76 -7.47
C SER A 66 -12.43 -1.03 -8.74
N ALA A 67 -11.47 -1.95 -8.72
CA ALA A 67 -10.62 -2.25 -9.87
C ALA A 67 -11.41 -2.97 -10.97
N ARG A 68 -11.15 -2.54 -12.22
CA ARG A 68 -11.76 -3.09 -13.46
C ARG A 68 -10.73 -3.47 -14.52
N VAL A 69 -9.50 -2.97 -14.38
CA VAL A 69 -8.39 -3.31 -15.28
C VAL A 69 -7.88 -4.71 -14.91
N PRO A 70 -7.75 -5.66 -15.86
CA PRO A 70 -7.36 -7.04 -15.55
C PRO A 70 -6.08 -7.19 -14.74
N ALA A 71 -5.01 -6.43 -15.06
CA ALA A 71 -3.76 -6.48 -14.33
C ALA A 71 -3.93 -6.06 -12.86
N ASP A 72 -4.69 -4.99 -12.59
CA ASP A 72 -4.95 -4.48 -11.24
C ASP A 72 -5.79 -5.47 -10.43
N VAL A 73 -6.80 -6.07 -11.06
CA VAL A 73 -7.65 -7.08 -10.43
C VAL A 73 -6.83 -8.32 -10.09
N LEU A 74 -5.99 -8.80 -11.01
CA LEU A 74 -5.12 -9.95 -10.73
C LEU A 74 -4.13 -9.62 -9.61
N PHE A 75 -3.53 -8.44 -9.61
CA PHE A 75 -2.68 -7.99 -8.50
C PHE A 75 -3.42 -8.05 -7.15
N GLN A 76 -4.65 -7.54 -7.08
CA GLN A 76 -5.46 -7.62 -5.86
C GLN A 76 -5.81 -9.06 -5.47
N LEU A 77 -6.23 -9.89 -6.42
CA LEU A 77 -6.62 -11.27 -6.14
C LEU A 77 -5.44 -12.14 -5.71
N LEU A 78 -4.23 -11.88 -6.22
CA LEU A 78 -3.02 -12.59 -5.83
C LEU A 78 -2.54 -12.24 -4.41
N ARG A 79 -2.97 -11.10 -3.84
CA ARG A 79 -2.76 -10.77 -2.41
C ARG A 79 -3.60 -11.66 -1.49
N VAL A 80 -4.64 -12.32 -2.00
CA VAL A 80 -5.49 -13.22 -1.24
C VAL A 80 -4.78 -14.56 -1.02
N ALA A 81 -3.96 -14.63 0.04
CA ALA A 81 -3.17 -15.82 0.35
C ALA A 81 -4.02 -17.04 0.80
N THR A 82 -5.18 -16.79 1.43
CA THR A 82 -6.07 -17.83 1.94
C THR A 82 -7.51 -17.55 1.51
N GLY A 83 -8.23 -18.59 1.11
CA GLY A 83 -9.58 -18.44 0.59
C GLY A 83 -10.04 -19.60 -0.29
N SER A 84 -11.10 -19.36 -1.04
CA SER A 84 -11.69 -20.32 -1.96
C SER A 84 -11.83 -19.73 -3.35
N PHE A 85 -11.83 -20.62 -4.35
CA PHE A 85 -12.15 -20.25 -5.72
C PHE A 85 -13.23 -21.18 -6.27
N THR A 86 -13.99 -20.68 -7.23
CA THR A 86 -15.01 -21.44 -7.96
C THR A 86 -15.05 -20.96 -9.40
N PHE A 87 -14.98 -21.90 -10.34
CA PHE A 87 -15.11 -21.66 -11.75
C PHE A 87 -16.48 -22.14 -12.23
N ASP A 88 -17.21 -21.22 -12.84
CA ASP A 88 -18.52 -21.43 -13.42
C ASP A 88 -18.42 -21.40 -14.96
N PRO A 89 -18.38 -22.57 -15.61
CA PRO A 89 -18.25 -22.68 -17.07
C PRO A 89 -19.51 -22.22 -17.84
N ASP A 90 -20.64 -22.09 -17.15
CA ASP A 90 -21.93 -21.72 -17.74
C ASP A 90 -22.32 -20.26 -17.44
N ALA A 91 -21.44 -19.51 -16.75
CA ALA A 91 -21.63 -18.09 -16.47
C ALA A 91 -21.65 -17.26 -17.75
N ASP A 92 -22.46 -16.20 -17.74
CA ASP A 92 -22.49 -15.22 -18.84
C ASP A 92 -21.19 -14.41 -18.84
N VAL A 93 -20.41 -14.57 -19.91
CA VAL A 93 -19.11 -13.94 -20.07
C VAL A 93 -19.31 -12.60 -20.79
N PRO A 94 -18.92 -11.47 -20.19
CA PRO A 94 -19.11 -10.16 -20.80
C PRO A 94 -18.31 -10.04 -22.10
N VAL A 95 -18.86 -9.27 -23.04
CA VAL A 95 -18.13 -8.92 -24.27
C VAL A 95 -17.00 -7.96 -23.88
N GLY A 96 -15.78 -8.47 -23.88
CA GLY A 96 -14.57 -7.68 -23.61
C GLY A 96 -13.46 -8.04 -24.58
N LYS A 97 -12.42 -7.19 -24.62
CA LYS A 97 -11.24 -7.43 -25.44
C LYS A 97 -10.44 -8.59 -24.82
N PRO A 98 -10.21 -9.70 -25.54
CA PRO A 98 -9.36 -10.77 -25.03
C PRO A 98 -7.93 -10.27 -24.81
N VAL A 99 -7.39 -10.56 -23.64
CA VAL A 99 -6.00 -10.29 -23.27
C VAL A 99 -5.39 -11.60 -22.77
N ASP A 100 -4.19 -11.91 -23.26
CA ASP A 100 -3.49 -13.12 -22.86
C ASP A 100 -3.20 -13.09 -21.35
N LEU A 101 -3.36 -14.24 -20.70
CA LEU A 101 -3.16 -14.35 -19.26
C LEU A 101 -1.69 -14.17 -18.87
N GLU A 102 -0.76 -14.73 -19.63
CA GLU A 102 0.66 -14.81 -19.24
C GLU A 102 1.29 -13.42 -18.99
N PRO A 103 1.13 -12.42 -19.88
CA PRO A 103 1.66 -11.08 -19.62
C PRO A 103 0.99 -10.40 -18.43
N LEU A 104 -0.32 -10.56 -18.27
CA LEU A 104 -1.07 -9.99 -17.14
C LEU A 104 -0.63 -10.60 -15.81
N LEU A 105 -0.42 -11.92 -15.77
CA LEU A 105 0.02 -12.63 -14.59
C LEU A 105 1.45 -12.24 -14.23
N SER A 106 2.35 -12.15 -15.22
CA SER A 106 3.73 -11.68 -15.02
C SER A 106 3.77 -10.26 -14.46
N GLU A 107 2.96 -9.35 -15.02
CA GLU A 107 2.85 -7.97 -14.53
C GLU A 107 2.33 -7.92 -13.10
N ALA A 108 1.25 -8.64 -12.79
CA ALA A 108 0.67 -8.69 -11.45
C ALA A 108 1.66 -9.28 -10.42
N GLN A 109 2.41 -10.33 -10.78
CA GLN A 109 3.44 -10.92 -9.92
C GLN A 109 4.61 -9.96 -9.66
N ALA A 110 5.07 -9.24 -10.69
CA ALA A 110 6.10 -8.22 -10.52
C ALA A 110 5.65 -7.12 -9.53
N ARG A 111 4.39 -6.68 -9.64
CA ARG A 111 3.80 -5.72 -8.69
C ARG A 111 3.72 -6.28 -7.27
N LEU A 112 3.48 -7.57 -7.06
CA LEU A 112 3.50 -8.17 -5.70
C LEU A 112 4.89 -8.15 -5.07
N VAL A 113 5.93 -8.42 -5.86
CA VAL A 113 7.32 -8.32 -5.38
C VAL A 113 7.65 -6.90 -4.96
N GLU A 114 7.25 -5.92 -5.79
CA GLU A 114 7.42 -4.50 -5.47
C GLU A 114 6.61 -4.11 -4.23
N TRP A 115 5.37 -4.58 -4.12
CA TRP A 115 4.49 -4.33 -2.99
C TRP A 115 5.12 -4.78 -1.67
N GLN A 116 5.81 -5.92 -1.63
CA GLN A 116 6.54 -6.37 -0.44
C GLN A 116 7.65 -5.40 0.00
N LEU A 117 8.31 -4.73 -0.94
CA LEU A 117 9.31 -3.70 -0.65
C LEU A 117 8.67 -2.41 -0.17
N ILE A 118 7.53 -2.05 -0.75
CA ILE A 118 6.74 -0.88 -0.36
C ILE A 118 6.24 -1.03 1.07
N GLU A 119 5.68 -2.19 1.43
CA GLU A 119 5.10 -2.44 2.76
C GLU A 119 6.10 -2.40 3.91
N ALA A 120 7.37 -2.68 3.62
CA ALA A 120 8.43 -2.55 4.62
C ALA A 120 8.59 -1.10 5.10
N VAL A 121 8.31 -0.13 4.22
CA VAL A 121 8.45 1.32 4.47
C VAL A 121 7.11 1.97 4.77
N VAL A 122 6.08 1.61 4.01
CA VAL A 122 4.72 2.15 4.07
C VAL A 122 3.79 1.03 4.54
N PRO A 123 3.63 0.82 5.86
CA PRO A 123 2.95 -0.36 6.40
C PRO A 123 1.44 -0.34 6.19
N SER A 124 0.84 0.83 5.98
CA SER A 124 -0.60 0.98 5.73
C SER A 124 -0.93 2.31 5.08
N MET A 125 -2.11 2.39 4.46
CA MET A 125 -2.68 3.63 3.94
C MET A 125 -2.94 4.68 5.04
N ALA A 126 -3.16 4.24 6.28
CA ALA A 126 -3.37 5.11 7.43
C ALA A 126 -2.06 5.61 8.08
N ALA A 127 -0.90 5.22 7.54
CA ALA A 127 0.38 5.67 8.09
C ALA A 127 0.50 7.20 7.89
N PRO A 128 0.84 7.96 8.94
CA PRO A 128 1.11 9.38 8.80
C PRO A 128 2.35 9.59 7.95
N VAL A 129 2.33 10.62 7.12
CA VAL A 129 3.42 10.96 6.20
C VAL A 129 3.74 12.44 6.36
N ASP A 130 5.02 12.75 6.53
CA ASP A 130 5.50 14.13 6.63
C ASP A 130 6.76 14.34 5.79
N LEU A 131 7.07 15.59 5.47
CA LEU A 131 8.33 15.98 4.87
C LEU A 131 9.46 15.75 5.89
N ALA A 132 10.63 15.35 5.42
CA ALA A 132 11.80 15.26 6.29
C ALA A 132 12.18 16.64 6.83
N GLU A 133 12.49 16.73 8.13
CA GLU A 133 12.93 17.98 8.78
C GLU A 133 14.22 18.52 8.15
N GLU A 134 15.12 17.60 7.81
CA GLU A 134 16.40 17.91 7.17
C GLU A 134 16.51 17.19 5.83
N LEU A 135 17.05 17.89 4.83
CA LEU A 135 17.34 17.30 3.54
C LEU A 135 18.61 16.44 3.64
N PRO A 136 18.69 15.31 2.90
CA PRO A 136 19.84 14.42 2.94
C PRO A 136 21.12 15.06 2.37
N SER A 137 20.98 16.18 1.65
CA SER A 137 22.08 16.93 1.08
C SER A 137 21.73 18.42 0.99
N PRO A 138 22.73 19.33 0.95
CA PRO A 138 22.51 20.78 0.85
C PRO A 138 21.81 21.20 -0.45
N LYS A 139 21.77 20.31 -1.45
CA LYS A 139 21.06 20.53 -2.70
C LYS A 139 20.46 19.22 -3.18
N THR A 140 19.13 19.13 -3.11
CA THR A 140 18.35 18.02 -3.66
C THR A 140 17.53 18.49 -4.86
N THR A 141 17.57 17.73 -5.96
CA THR A 141 16.74 17.99 -7.14
C THR A 141 15.53 17.09 -7.12
N VAL A 142 14.34 17.67 -7.30
CA VAL A 142 13.08 16.93 -7.37
C VAL A 142 12.48 17.05 -8.77
N THR A 143 11.98 15.94 -9.30
CA THR A 143 11.26 15.93 -10.58
C THR A 143 9.88 16.58 -10.43
N ALA A 144 9.27 16.96 -11.55
CA ALA A 144 7.90 17.50 -11.54
C ALA A 144 6.86 16.50 -11.00
N ALA A 145 7.10 15.19 -11.16
CA ALA A 145 6.25 14.16 -10.58
C ALA A 145 6.40 14.10 -9.06
N GLN A 146 7.64 14.04 -8.55
CA GLN A 146 7.94 14.06 -7.11
C GLN A 146 7.42 15.34 -6.44
N TRP A 147 7.56 16.50 -7.09
CA TRP A 147 7.06 17.76 -6.55
C TRP A 147 5.54 17.75 -6.29
N ARG A 148 4.75 17.08 -7.15
CA ARG A 148 3.30 16.95 -6.91
C ARG A 148 3.01 16.15 -5.66
N VAL A 149 3.74 15.06 -5.44
CA VAL A 149 3.61 14.19 -4.27
C VAL A 149 4.04 14.93 -3.00
N LEU A 150 5.17 15.65 -3.05
CA LEU A 150 5.63 16.50 -1.94
C LEU A 150 4.62 17.57 -1.56
N ARG A 151 3.93 18.18 -2.54
CA ARG A 151 2.84 19.13 -2.24
C ARG A 151 1.63 18.48 -1.59
N ALA A 152 1.32 17.23 -1.95
CA ALA A 152 0.23 16.50 -1.31
C ALA A 152 0.59 16.16 0.15
N ILE A 153 1.84 15.77 0.39
CA ILE A 153 2.36 15.45 1.73
C ILE A 153 2.50 16.69 2.61
N GLY A 154 2.96 17.81 2.06
CA GLY A 154 3.19 19.05 2.83
C GLY A 154 1.92 19.69 3.42
N GLY A 155 0.73 19.17 3.10
CA GLY A 155 -0.52 19.50 3.79
C GLY A 155 -0.74 18.73 5.10
N GLY A 156 0.15 17.78 5.42
CA GLY A 156 -0.01 16.80 6.48
C GLY A 156 -1.03 15.72 6.13
N GLY A 157 -1.07 14.66 6.93
CA GLY A 157 -2.06 13.58 6.82
C GLY A 157 -1.42 12.20 6.65
N THR A 158 -2.15 11.33 5.98
CA THR A 158 -1.79 9.92 5.77
C THR A 158 -1.52 9.62 4.30
N VAL A 159 -0.97 8.43 4.02
CA VAL A 159 -0.80 7.94 2.64
C VAL A 159 -2.13 7.93 1.87
N ASP A 160 -3.26 7.67 2.53
CA ASP A 160 -4.60 7.74 1.94
C ASP A 160 -4.99 9.17 1.54
N ASP A 161 -4.57 10.17 2.30
CA ASP A 161 -4.76 11.58 1.95
C ASP A 161 -3.96 11.94 0.68
N VAL A 162 -2.73 11.43 0.57
CA VAL A 162 -1.90 11.57 -0.64
C VAL A 162 -2.56 10.91 -1.85
N ALA A 163 -3.06 9.69 -1.70
CA ALA A 163 -3.75 8.97 -2.77
C ALA A 163 -4.97 9.74 -3.29
N ARG A 164 -5.80 10.24 -2.35
CA ARG A 164 -6.99 11.04 -2.67
C ARG A 164 -6.64 12.38 -3.31
N ALA A 165 -5.60 13.07 -2.85
CA ALA A 165 -5.17 14.35 -3.41
C ALA A 165 -4.64 14.23 -4.84
N LEU A 166 -4.04 13.08 -5.18
CA LEU A 166 -3.46 12.82 -6.49
C LEU A 166 -4.39 12.04 -7.44
N ASP A 167 -5.54 11.56 -6.96
CA ASP A 167 -6.49 10.71 -7.69
C ASP A 167 -5.80 9.44 -8.26
N ILE A 168 -5.02 8.77 -7.41
CA ILE A 168 -4.29 7.54 -7.74
C ILE A 168 -4.67 6.41 -6.77
N ASP A 169 -4.48 5.16 -7.20
CA ASP A 169 -4.77 4.00 -6.37
C ASP A 169 -3.72 3.76 -5.26
N GLU A 170 -4.07 2.85 -4.34
CA GLU A 170 -3.24 2.41 -3.20
C GLU A 170 -1.81 2.07 -3.62
N PHE A 171 -1.64 1.30 -4.70
CA PHE A 171 -0.33 0.84 -5.13
C PHE A 171 0.55 2.02 -5.55
N HIS A 172 0.01 2.88 -6.41
CA HIS A 172 0.75 4.05 -6.91
C HIS A 172 1.01 5.08 -5.82
N ALA A 173 0.09 5.27 -4.88
CA ALA A 173 0.29 6.17 -3.74
C ALA A 173 1.43 5.68 -2.83
N CYS A 174 1.38 4.42 -2.39
CA CYS A 174 2.42 3.86 -1.54
C CYS A 174 3.77 3.80 -2.27
N GLN A 175 3.80 3.49 -3.58
CA GLN A 175 5.01 3.55 -4.40
C GLN A 175 5.61 4.96 -4.45
N ALA A 176 4.76 5.98 -4.67
CA ALA A 176 5.19 7.37 -4.72
C ALA A 176 5.78 7.85 -3.39
N VAL A 177 5.13 7.51 -2.27
CA VAL A 177 5.62 7.82 -0.92
C VAL A 177 6.94 7.08 -0.66
N LYS A 178 7.00 5.77 -0.91
CA LYS A 178 8.21 4.97 -0.72
C LYS A 178 9.41 5.52 -1.47
N ARG A 179 9.24 5.98 -2.72
CA ARG A 179 10.32 6.60 -3.50
C ARG A 179 10.84 7.90 -2.88
N LEU A 180 9.97 8.69 -2.25
CA LEU A 180 10.40 9.91 -1.55
C LEU A 180 11.08 9.58 -0.22
N VAL A 181 10.64 8.52 0.47
CA VAL A 181 11.30 8.02 1.68
C VAL A 181 12.69 7.50 1.36
N ASP A 182 12.84 6.70 0.30
CA ASP A 182 14.15 6.22 -0.13
C ASP A 182 15.08 7.39 -0.46
N ALA A 183 14.55 8.46 -1.07
CA ALA A 183 15.28 9.68 -1.37
C ALA A 183 15.56 10.57 -0.14
N GLY A 184 15.13 10.16 1.06
CA GLY A 184 15.30 10.92 2.30
C GLY A 184 14.48 12.21 2.39
N LEU A 185 13.47 12.40 1.52
CA LEU A 185 12.68 13.62 1.45
C LEU A 185 11.41 13.58 2.31
N VAL A 186 11.01 12.38 2.71
CA VAL A 186 9.74 12.10 3.39
C VAL A 186 10.00 11.06 4.46
N VAL A 187 9.29 11.18 5.57
CA VAL A 187 9.28 10.21 6.65
C VAL A 187 7.87 9.65 6.79
N VAL A 188 7.77 8.33 7.03
CA VAL A 188 6.52 7.65 7.31
C VAL A 188 6.53 7.26 8.77
N GLY A 189 5.61 7.83 9.54
CA GLY A 189 5.48 7.50 10.95
C GLY A 189 4.86 6.12 11.15
N ASP A 190 5.18 5.48 12.27
CA ASP A 190 4.38 4.36 12.73
C ASP A 190 3.00 4.90 13.10
N GLY A 191 1.94 4.41 12.43
CA GLY A 191 0.55 4.78 12.69
C GLY A 191 0.03 4.40 14.09
N ALA A 192 0.91 4.19 15.06
CA ALA A 192 0.68 4.04 16.48
C ALA A 192 1.29 5.23 17.22
N SER A 193 0.87 6.44 16.91
CA SER A 193 1.01 7.56 17.82
C SER A 193 -0.32 8.30 17.81
N GLU A 194 -0.99 8.16 18.95
CA GLU A 194 -2.05 9.03 19.39
C GLU A 194 -1.59 10.48 19.19
N ARG A 195 -2.52 11.35 18.83
CA ARG A 195 -2.30 12.79 18.84
C ARG A 195 -2.07 13.18 20.30
N ASP A 196 -0.83 13.09 20.76
CA ASP A 196 -0.39 13.84 21.91
C ASP A 196 0.18 15.16 21.42
N ASP A 197 -0.29 16.20 22.10
CA ASP A 197 0.11 17.61 22.10
C ASP A 197 -0.91 18.56 21.48
N GLN A 198 -1.39 19.63 22.12
CA GLN A 198 -1.21 20.18 23.47
C GLN A 198 -2.20 21.37 23.51
N ASP A 199 -3.38 21.22 24.10
CA ASP A 199 -4.19 22.38 24.55
C ASP A 199 -3.83 22.67 26.02
N GLU A 200 -2.57 23.00 26.25
CA GLU A 200 -2.12 23.73 27.44
C GLU A 200 -1.51 25.05 26.97
N LEU A 201 -2.38 26.06 26.82
CA LEU A 201 -2.03 27.43 27.16
C LEU A 201 -3.16 27.97 28.03
N GLU A 202 -2.88 27.97 29.32
CA GLU A 202 -3.53 28.79 30.34
C GLU A 202 -3.32 30.29 30.07
N ASP A 203 -4.16 31.08 30.76
CA ASP A 203 -4.13 32.53 30.96
C ASP A 203 -4.79 33.36 29.82
N GLU A 204 -5.74 34.27 30.05
CA GLU A 204 -5.81 35.24 31.14
C GLU A 204 -7.26 35.56 31.56
N ASP A 205 -7.48 35.62 32.87
CA ASP A 205 -8.57 36.36 33.52
C ASP A 205 -8.50 37.84 33.09
N GLU A 206 -9.48 38.33 32.34
CA GLU A 206 -9.74 39.77 32.27
C GLU A 206 -11.24 40.06 32.39
N THR A 207 -11.61 40.49 33.60
CA THR A 207 -12.86 41.18 33.90
C THR A 207 -12.97 42.45 33.06
N THR A 208 -14.07 42.63 32.31
CA THR A 208 -14.63 43.97 32.04
C THR A 208 -16.15 43.91 31.88
N ASP A 209 -16.75 44.89 32.54
CA ASP A 209 -18.17 45.13 32.81
C ASP A 209 -18.95 45.58 31.56
N ALA A 210 -20.21 45.15 31.51
CA ALA A 210 -21.40 45.80 30.94
C ALA A 210 -21.39 46.38 29.49
N GLN A 211 -22.31 45.90 28.63
CA GLN A 211 -23.62 46.55 28.38
C GLN A 211 -24.33 46.00 27.12
N ALA A 212 -25.61 45.69 27.33
CA ALA A 212 -26.77 45.88 26.43
C ALA A 212 -26.90 45.03 25.15
N GLU A 213 -27.84 44.08 25.23
CA GLU A 213 -28.62 43.55 24.11
C GLU A 213 -29.33 44.67 23.32
N PRO A 214 -29.64 44.42 22.04
CA PRO A 214 -31.03 44.57 21.68
C PRO A 214 -31.61 43.38 20.91
N ASP A 215 -32.84 43.10 21.30
CA ASP A 215 -33.89 42.29 20.70
C ASP A 215 -33.85 42.12 19.18
N ILE A 216 -33.89 40.87 18.72
CA ILE A 216 -34.46 40.50 17.41
C ILE A 216 -35.42 39.33 17.61
N GLU A 217 -36.68 39.57 17.21
CA GLU A 217 -37.85 38.70 17.25
C GLU A 217 -37.59 37.31 16.65
N ALA A 218 -37.73 36.27 17.46
CA ALA A 218 -37.78 34.89 16.99
C ALA A 218 -39.18 34.56 16.46
N ALA A 219 -39.26 34.44 15.13
CA ALA A 219 -40.38 33.82 14.44
C ALA A 219 -40.55 32.36 14.87
N ALA A 220 -41.80 31.97 15.06
CA ALA A 220 -42.26 30.67 15.49
C ALA A 220 -41.72 29.51 14.63
N TYR A 221 -41.21 28.48 15.31
CA TYR A 221 -41.25 27.11 14.82
C TYR A 221 -42.09 26.29 15.81
N GLU A 222 -43.27 25.90 15.36
CA GLU A 222 -44.15 24.95 16.04
C GLU A 222 -43.47 23.58 16.12
N ASP A 223 -43.51 22.99 17.32
CA ASP A 223 -42.97 21.68 17.65
C ASP A 223 -43.90 20.57 17.11
N PRO A 224 -43.45 19.69 16.19
CA PRO A 224 -44.31 18.67 15.58
C PRO A 224 -44.61 17.46 16.49
N ASP A 225 -44.20 17.47 17.77
CA ASP A 225 -44.41 16.34 18.70
C ASP A 225 -45.70 16.41 19.55
N GLU A 226 -46.57 17.41 19.34
CA GLU A 226 -47.81 17.56 20.12
C GLU A 226 -49.06 16.80 19.61
N LEU A 227 -48.90 15.82 18.71
CA LEU A 227 -50.03 15.07 18.12
C LEU A 227 -50.10 13.56 18.41
N VAL A 228 -49.51 13.07 19.51
CA VAL A 228 -49.75 11.69 19.97
C VAL A 228 -49.97 11.61 21.47
N THR A 229 -51.22 11.75 21.90
CA THR A 229 -51.63 11.42 23.28
C THR A 229 -51.76 9.89 23.42
N ILE A 230 -50.75 9.22 23.99
CA ILE A 230 -50.86 7.80 24.38
C ILE A 230 -51.62 7.73 25.71
N PRO A 231 -52.78 7.04 25.79
CA PRO A 231 -53.54 6.90 27.04
C PRO A 231 -52.76 6.20 28.16
N ASP A 232 -52.92 6.68 29.40
CA ASP A 232 -52.12 6.28 30.58
C ASP A 232 -52.14 4.79 30.93
N HIS A 233 -53.12 4.02 30.46
CA HIS A 233 -53.24 2.59 30.74
C HIS A 233 -52.29 1.69 29.92
N LEU A 234 -51.55 2.26 28.96
CA LEU A 234 -50.54 1.52 28.16
C LEU A 234 -49.10 1.74 28.63
N ARG A 235 -48.86 2.55 29.70
CA ARG A 235 -47.54 2.69 30.31
C ARG A 235 -47.22 1.46 31.17
N GLY A 236 -46.76 0.39 30.54
CA GLY A 236 -46.23 -0.78 31.23
C GLY A 236 -45.00 -0.43 32.09
N ASN A 237 -45.07 -0.78 33.37
CA ASN A 237 -44.01 -0.62 34.37
C ASN A 237 -42.61 -1.03 33.86
N ARG A 238 -41.77 -0.04 33.52
CA ARG A 238 -40.32 -0.17 33.56
C ARG A 238 -39.80 0.77 34.64
N ARG A 239 -39.38 0.21 35.77
CA ARG A 239 -38.55 0.92 36.74
C ARG A 239 -37.29 1.38 36.00
N ARG A 240 -37.16 2.68 35.77
CA ARG A 240 -35.93 3.32 35.27
C ARG A 240 -34.90 3.21 36.39
N ALA A 241 -33.91 2.34 36.23
CA ALA A 241 -32.70 2.39 37.06
C ALA A 241 -32.05 3.78 36.85
N PRO A 242 -31.42 4.37 37.88
CA PRO A 242 -30.71 5.63 37.72
C PRO A 242 -29.67 5.46 36.61
N ALA A 243 -29.66 6.41 35.67
CA ALA A 243 -28.69 6.46 34.59
C ALA A 243 -27.30 6.62 35.22
N GLN A 244 -26.56 5.52 35.28
CA GLN A 244 -25.15 5.55 35.52
C GLN A 244 -24.54 6.07 34.22
N GLU A 245 -23.98 7.27 34.28
CA GLU A 245 -23.20 7.89 33.22
C GLU A 245 -22.13 6.88 32.80
N ALA A 246 -22.36 6.20 31.67
CA ALA A 246 -21.44 5.23 31.16
C ALA A 246 -20.21 6.01 30.70
N ALA A 247 -19.11 5.86 31.43
CA ALA A 247 -17.80 6.28 30.96
C ALA A 247 -17.61 5.76 29.53
N PRO A 248 -17.05 6.58 28.61
CA PRO A 248 -16.77 6.11 27.26
C PRO A 248 -15.95 4.82 27.35
N ASP A 249 -16.41 3.77 26.66
CA ASP A 249 -15.67 2.52 26.55
C ASP A 249 -14.23 2.86 26.14
N PRO A 250 -13.19 2.37 26.85
CA PRO A 250 -11.81 2.60 26.42
C PRO A 250 -11.68 2.07 25.00
N VAL A 251 -11.38 2.97 24.06
CA VAL A 251 -11.12 2.63 22.65
C VAL A 251 -10.02 1.59 22.67
N ARG A 252 -10.38 0.33 22.44
CA ARG A 252 -9.37 -0.73 22.33
C ARG A 252 -8.53 -0.41 21.10
N PRO A 253 -7.20 -0.33 21.21
CA PRO A 253 -6.35 -0.10 20.05
C PRO A 253 -6.67 -1.17 19.00
N ALA A 254 -6.88 -0.72 17.76
CA ALA A 254 -7.09 -1.62 16.64
C ALA A 254 -5.92 -2.62 16.61
N ARG A 255 -6.23 -3.92 16.61
CA ARG A 255 -5.16 -4.93 16.56
C ARG A 255 -4.37 -4.71 15.25
N PRO A 256 -3.04 -4.58 15.32
CA PRO A 256 -2.23 -4.42 14.12
C PRO A 256 -2.50 -5.59 13.19
N SER A 257 -2.64 -5.30 11.89
CA SER A 257 -2.87 -6.35 10.89
C SER A 257 -1.69 -7.33 10.92
N PRO A 258 -1.91 -8.61 10.53
CA PRO A 258 -0.81 -9.56 10.39
C PRO A 258 0.36 -9.03 9.54
N MET A 259 0.08 -8.13 8.60
CA MET A 259 1.07 -7.46 7.76
C MET A 259 1.77 -6.30 8.45
N ALA A 260 1.08 -5.50 9.27
CA ALA A 260 1.74 -4.51 10.13
C ALA A 260 2.73 -5.19 11.09
N ILE A 261 2.39 -6.38 11.59
CA ILE A 261 3.29 -7.22 12.39
C ILE A 261 4.50 -7.68 11.57
N ALA A 262 4.29 -8.09 10.31
CA ALA A 262 5.38 -8.50 9.41
C ALA A 262 6.29 -7.32 9.00
N ALA A 263 5.73 -6.13 8.77
CA ALA A 263 6.46 -4.91 8.46
C ALA A 263 7.31 -4.45 9.65
N ALA A 264 6.75 -4.45 10.86
CA ALA A 264 7.49 -4.16 12.09
C ALA A 264 8.66 -5.13 12.29
N ARG A 265 8.43 -6.44 12.02
CA ARG A 265 9.50 -7.45 12.07
C ARG A 265 10.60 -7.18 11.04
N ARG A 266 10.25 -6.77 9.82
CA ARG A 266 11.21 -6.49 8.75
C ARG A 266 12.00 -5.20 9.01
N ARG A 267 11.38 -4.18 9.61
CA ARG A 267 12.08 -2.98 10.11
C ARG A 267 13.08 -3.31 11.19
N ALA A 268 12.72 -4.17 12.14
CA ALA A 268 13.66 -4.66 13.16
C ALA A 268 14.84 -5.42 12.51
N GLU A 269 14.57 -6.30 11.54
CA GLU A 269 15.60 -7.07 10.83
C GLU A 269 16.56 -6.16 10.03
N LEU A 270 16.05 -5.12 9.37
CA LEU A 270 16.86 -4.12 8.66
C LEU A 270 17.70 -3.27 9.62
N ALA A 271 17.17 -2.92 10.80
CA ALA A 271 17.92 -2.22 11.84
C ALA A 271 19.05 -3.11 12.39
N GLU A 272 18.78 -4.39 12.67
CA GLU A 272 19.79 -5.36 13.10
C GLU A 272 20.89 -5.57 12.04
N LEU A 273 20.51 -5.62 10.75
CA LEU A 273 21.46 -5.70 9.64
C LEU A 273 22.30 -4.42 9.51
N SER A 274 21.70 -3.24 9.71
CA SER A 274 22.43 -1.97 9.73
C SER A 274 23.47 -1.93 10.86
N ASP A 275 23.10 -2.39 12.06
CA ASP A 275 24.02 -2.50 13.21
C ASP A 275 25.16 -3.51 12.94
N GLN A 276 24.87 -4.59 12.21
CA GLN A 276 25.88 -5.58 11.81
C GLN A 276 27.00 -4.97 10.95
N TYR A 277 26.73 -3.89 10.21
CA TYR A 277 27.71 -3.17 9.40
C TYR A 277 28.32 -1.95 10.12
N SER A 278 28.31 -1.85 11.45
CA SER A 278 29.16 -0.95 12.28
C SER A 278 29.39 0.49 11.80
N GLY A 279 28.50 1.06 10.97
CA GLY A 279 28.66 2.37 10.34
C GLY A 279 29.48 2.43 9.03
N ASP A 280 30.08 1.34 8.54
CA ASP A 280 30.87 1.31 7.29
C ASP A 280 30.15 0.56 6.16
N LEU A 281 28.92 1.00 5.87
CA LEU A 281 28.11 0.47 4.75
C LEU A 281 28.77 0.69 3.40
N VAL A 282 29.50 1.80 3.23
CA VAL A 282 30.16 2.14 1.96
C VAL A 282 31.40 1.29 1.73
N GLY A 283 32.23 1.07 2.75
CA GLY A 283 33.35 0.14 2.68
C GLY A 283 32.90 -1.30 2.44
N ALA A 284 31.82 -1.74 3.09
CA ALA A 284 31.22 -3.04 2.83
C ALA A 284 30.71 -3.16 1.38
N THR A 285 30.04 -2.12 0.87
CA THR A 285 29.55 -2.07 -0.52
C THR A 285 30.71 -2.09 -1.51
N ALA A 286 31.76 -1.31 -1.26
CA ALA A 286 32.99 -1.28 -2.06
C ALA A 286 33.67 -2.64 -2.14
N ALA A 287 33.71 -3.38 -1.02
CA ALA A 287 34.27 -4.73 -0.98
C ALA A 287 33.44 -5.75 -1.77
N ALA A 288 32.11 -5.60 -1.79
CA ALA A 288 31.18 -6.48 -2.48
C ALA A 288 30.96 -6.12 -3.97
N LEU A 289 31.41 -4.94 -4.41
CA LEU A 289 31.20 -4.46 -5.78
C LEU A 289 32.04 -5.23 -6.80
N THR A 290 31.39 -5.72 -7.84
CA THR A 290 31.99 -6.40 -9.00
C THR A 290 31.42 -5.84 -10.30
N PRO A 291 32.09 -6.02 -11.45
CA PRO A 291 31.55 -5.61 -12.75
C PRO A 291 30.20 -6.25 -13.10
N GLU A 292 29.91 -7.43 -12.53
CA GLU A 292 28.68 -8.18 -12.79
C GLU A 292 27.47 -7.61 -12.03
N ASN A 293 27.67 -7.18 -10.77
CA ASN A 293 26.59 -6.63 -9.93
C ASN A 293 26.49 -5.09 -9.98
N ALA A 294 27.51 -4.39 -10.52
CA ALA A 294 27.53 -2.94 -10.67
C ALA A 294 26.32 -2.41 -11.47
N LYS A 295 25.95 -3.07 -12.56
CA LYS A 295 24.79 -2.67 -13.39
C LYS A 295 23.46 -2.76 -12.64
N ALA A 296 23.33 -3.72 -11.72
CA ALA A 296 22.13 -3.87 -10.90
C ALA A 296 22.02 -2.71 -9.90
N LEU A 297 23.13 -2.36 -9.25
CA LEU A 297 23.19 -1.22 -8.32
C LEU A 297 22.89 0.12 -9.02
N VAL A 298 23.45 0.33 -10.22
CA VAL A 298 23.15 1.52 -11.04
C VAL A 298 21.66 1.60 -11.41
N ARG A 299 21.04 0.46 -11.77
CA ARG A 299 19.61 0.43 -12.09
C ARG A 299 18.77 0.80 -10.87
N GLU A 300 19.05 0.22 -9.71
CA GLU A 300 18.29 0.54 -8.49
C GLU A 300 18.47 2.01 -8.06
N LEU A 301 19.65 2.60 -8.22
CA LEU A 301 19.86 4.04 -7.96
C LEU A 301 19.15 4.93 -8.98
N ALA A 302 19.11 4.53 -10.25
CA ALA A 302 18.38 5.27 -11.28
C ALA A 302 16.86 5.27 -11.03
N GLU A 303 16.33 4.19 -10.46
CA GLU A 303 14.93 4.10 -10.01
C GLU A 303 14.61 5.07 -8.85
N LEU A 304 15.62 5.46 -8.06
CA LEU A 304 15.52 6.43 -6.96
C LEU A 304 15.72 7.90 -7.38
N GLY A 305 16.11 8.15 -8.65
CA GLY A 305 16.27 9.50 -9.18
C GLY A 305 17.51 10.25 -8.71
N THR A 306 18.49 9.56 -8.10
CA THR A 306 19.82 10.14 -7.83
C THR A 306 20.52 10.44 -9.14
N GLY A 307 21.20 11.60 -9.27
CA GLY A 307 21.85 12.11 -10.48
C GLY A 307 22.46 11.01 -11.37
N THR A 308 21.68 10.57 -12.36
CA THR A 308 21.80 9.23 -12.96
C THR A 308 23.08 9.03 -13.78
N SER A 309 23.74 10.11 -14.21
CA SER A 309 24.99 10.03 -14.97
C SER A 309 26.20 9.93 -14.05
N GLU A 310 26.24 10.74 -12.99
CA GLU A 310 27.38 10.83 -12.07
C GLU A 310 27.44 9.58 -11.16
N ALA A 311 26.29 9.13 -10.68
CA ALA A 311 26.20 7.89 -9.90
C ALA A 311 26.57 6.65 -10.73
N ALA A 312 26.16 6.60 -12.00
CA ALA A 312 26.49 5.49 -12.89
C ALA A 312 28.00 5.46 -13.22
N GLU A 313 28.59 6.62 -13.51
CA GLU A 313 30.02 6.75 -13.82
C GLU A 313 30.89 6.38 -12.62
N ALA A 314 30.53 6.83 -11.42
CA ALA A 314 31.23 6.49 -10.19
C ALA A 314 31.19 4.98 -9.88
N ILE A 315 30.04 4.33 -10.06
CA ILE A 315 29.89 2.89 -9.80
C ILE A 315 30.61 2.06 -10.86
N GLU A 316 30.60 2.50 -12.13
CA GLU A 316 31.38 1.86 -13.18
C GLU A 316 32.88 2.00 -12.92
N ALA A 317 33.35 3.20 -12.55
CA ALA A 317 34.74 3.44 -12.17
C ALA A 317 35.15 2.61 -10.94
N ALA A 318 34.32 2.54 -9.91
CA ALA A 318 34.54 1.71 -8.73
C ALA A 318 34.58 0.22 -9.11
N SER A 319 33.73 -0.26 -10.02
CA SER A 319 33.76 -1.67 -10.43
C SER A 319 35.06 -2.10 -11.13
N LEU A 320 35.78 -1.13 -11.73
CA LEU A 320 37.04 -1.34 -12.43
C LEU A 320 38.27 -1.07 -11.55
N ALA A 321 38.10 -0.52 -10.35
CA ALA A 321 39.22 -0.14 -9.50
C ALA A 321 39.92 -1.38 -8.88
N PRO A 322 41.27 -1.41 -8.89
CA PRO A 322 42.06 -2.57 -8.49
C PRO A 322 42.03 -2.87 -6.99
N SER A 323 41.75 -1.88 -6.13
CA SER A 323 41.78 -2.02 -4.67
C SER A 323 40.46 -1.57 -4.03
N THR A 324 40.06 -2.21 -2.92
CA THR A 324 38.83 -1.85 -2.18
C THR A 324 38.85 -0.40 -1.68
N GLU A 325 40.03 0.12 -1.35
CA GLU A 325 40.21 1.51 -0.93
C GLU A 325 39.92 2.49 -2.07
N GLU A 326 40.39 2.21 -3.28
CA GLU A 326 40.04 2.99 -4.48
C GLU A 326 38.56 2.85 -4.86
N ARG A 327 37.95 1.69 -4.62
CA ARG A 327 36.50 1.50 -4.78
C ARG A 327 35.70 2.36 -3.81
N ALA A 328 36.08 2.36 -2.54
CA ALA A 328 35.42 3.15 -1.52
C ALA A 328 35.53 4.65 -1.82
N ALA A 329 36.73 5.11 -2.20
CA ALA A 329 36.96 6.50 -2.59
C ALA A 329 36.15 6.92 -3.83
N ALA A 330 35.99 6.05 -4.82
CA ALA A 330 35.16 6.31 -5.99
C ALA A 330 33.67 6.37 -5.67
N LEU A 331 33.23 5.63 -4.64
CA LEU A 331 31.84 5.61 -4.18
C LEU A 331 31.51 6.71 -3.17
N GLU A 332 32.51 7.31 -2.53
CA GLU A 332 32.33 8.32 -1.47
C GLU A 332 31.51 9.52 -1.96
N GLY A 333 31.81 10.05 -3.15
CA GLY A 333 31.07 11.19 -3.72
C GLY A 333 29.62 10.89 -4.16
N VAL A 334 29.18 9.63 -4.12
CA VAL A 334 27.86 9.19 -4.62
C VAL A 334 27.03 8.50 -3.55
N LEU A 335 27.68 7.74 -2.67
CA LEU A 335 27.05 6.95 -1.64
C LEU A 335 27.24 7.53 -0.24
N VAL A 336 27.97 8.64 -0.08
CA VAL A 336 28.20 9.31 1.21
C VAL A 336 27.77 10.77 1.09
N ASN A 337 27.16 11.32 2.15
CA ASN A 337 26.85 12.75 2.26
C ASN A 337 28.08 13.56 2.75
N ASP A 338 27.94 14.89 2.82
CA ASP A 338 29.02 15.78 3.28
C ASP A 338 29.44 15.54 4.76
N GLU A 339 28.64 14.79 5.52
CA GLU A 339 28.87 14.43 6.92
C GLU A 339 29.52 13.05 7.10
N GLY A 340 29.80 12.34 6.00
CA GLY A 340 30.39 11.00 6.05
C GLY A 340 29.36 9.88 6.23
N GLU A 341 28.06 10.16 6.16
CA GLU A 341 27.01 9.18 6.30
C GLU A 341 26.55 8.56 4.97
N PRO A 342 26.23 7.25 4.95
CA PRO A 342 25.79 6.59 3.73
C PRO A 342 24.42 7.07 3.26
N LEU A 343 24.33 7.54 2.01
CA LEU A 343 23.09 7.81 1.28
C LEU A 343 22.37 6.49 0.97
N ASN A 344 21.03 6.50 1.02
CA ASN A 344 20.19 5.35 0.69
C ASN A 344 20.57 4.06 1.45
N ARG A 345 20.83 4.14 2.77
CA ARG A 345 21.32 3.02 3.61
C ARG A 345 20.57 1.70 3.40
N ALA A 346 19.24 1.74 3.30
CA ALA A 346 18.41 0.55 3.09
C ALA A 346 18.72 -0.18 1.77
N LEU A 347 19.05 0.57 0.71
CA LEU A 347 19.47 0.02 -0.57
C LEU A 347 20.81 -0.71 -0.44
N LEU A 348 21.78 -0.10 0.27
CA LEU A 348 23.10 -0.68 0.47
C LEU A 348 23.03 -1.97 1.28
N VAL A 349 22.21 -2.01 2.35
CA VAL A 349 21.96 -3.24 3.13
C VAL A 349 21.35 -4.34 2.25
N LYS A 350 20.37 -3.99 1.42
CA LYS A 350 19.73 -4.94 0.48
C LYS A 350 20.72 -5.49 -0.54
N PHE A 351 21.56 -4.64 -1.12
CA PHE A 351 22.62 -5.04 -2.04
C PHE A 351 23.60 -6.02 -1.39
N LEU A 352 24.09 -5.69 -0.19
CA LEU A 352 25.01 -6.54 0.56
C LEU A 352 24.42 -7.90 0.93
N SER A 353 23.12 -7.94 1.25
CA SER A 353 22.38 -9.20 1.46
C SER A 353 22.29 -10.03 0.16
N SER A 354 22.01 -9.38 -0.98
CA SER A 354 21.87 -10.06 -2.27
C SER A 354 23.19 -10.61 -2.81
N VAL A 355 24.33 -9.98 -2.52
CA VAL A 355 25.65 -10.45 -2.99
C VAL A 355 26.16 -11.64 -2.17
N ARG A 356 25.67 -11.81 -0.94
CA ARG A 356 26.08 -12.88 -0.03
C ARG A 356 25.25 -14.16 -0.19
N SER A 357 24.08 -14.08 -0.82
CA SER A 357 23.15 -15.20 -1.01
C SER A 357 23.44 -16.03 -2.26
#